data_AF-A0A5B8JGE8-F1
#
_entry.id   AF-A0A5B8JGE8-F1
#
_cell.length_a   1.000
_cell.length_b   1.000
_cell.length_c   1.000
_cell.angle_alpha   90.00
_cell.angle_beta   90.00
_cell.angle_gamma   90.00
#
_symmetry.space_group_name_H-M   'P 1'
#
loop_
_entity.id
_entity.type
_entity.pdbx_description
1 polymer ?
#
loop_
_entity_poly.entity_id
_entity_poly.type
_entity_poly.pdbx_seq_one_letter_code
_entity_poly.pdbx_strand_id
1 'polypeptide(L)'
;MHYQGLDKLENIVEFNENNKPNFCYSWTQDENKLIINYNKNNDKDDKFIKKIQRRISKFHKINFYKKNSDNYFVIFGKKIFYKYIPELKLISLLNEFNEIIICKNPKQISKSIDKYLATKLMKLLKQTITNFNDPKLNEYNLIVKNNIKSFYGKINYSKKSFIFNLILIHHSIQEIKSVIFHEIAHFYTKGHNHDKVFYEKLIEICPEYKKYNDNLNNNKFI
;
A
#
# COMPACT_ATOMS: atom_id res chain seq x y z
N MET A 1 -6.70 4.87 -20.81
CA MET A 1 -6.04 3.56 -20.98
C MET A 1 -7.10 2.47 -20.88
N HIS A 2 -7.36 1.75 -21.98
CA HIS A 2 -8.20 0.56 -21.94
C HIS A 2 -7.34 -0.61 -21.45
N TYR A 3 -7.55 -1.04 -20.20
CA TYR A 3 -6.85 -2.15 -19.56
C TYR A 3 -7.35 -3.51 -20.07
N GLN A 4 -7.47 -3.70 -21.39
CA GLN A 4 -7.90 -4.98 -21.94
C GLN A 4 -6.75 -6.00 -21.88
N GLY A 5 -6.89 -7.03 -21.05
CA GLY A 5 -6.04 -8.22 -21.07
C GLY A 5 -5.06 -8.39 -19.90
N LEU A 6 -4.83 -7.34 -19.11
CA LEU A 6 -3.99 -7.40 -17.90
C LEU A 6 -4.71 -8.04 -16.70
N ASP A 7 -6.04 -8.09 -16.77
CA ASP A 7 -6.95 -8.48 -15.67
C ASP A 7 -7.29 -9.98 -15.61
N LYS A 8 -6.52 -10.81 -16.31
CA LYS A 8 -6.79 -12.24 -16.33
C LYS A 8 -6.08 -12.91 -15.16
N LEU A 9 -6.79 -13.80 -14.47
CA LEU A 9 -6.23 -14.58 -13.36
C LEU A 9 -4.99 -15.40 -13.74
N GLU A 10 -4.84 -15.78 -15.02
CA GLU A 10 -3.63 -16.45 -15.54
C GLU A 10 -2.37 -15.59 -15.44
N ASN A 11 -2.51 -14.25 -15.44
CA ASN A 11 -1.36 -13.34 -15.37
C ASN A 11 -0.84 -13.16 -13.94
N ILE A 12 -1.66 -13.44 -12.93
CA ILE A 12 -1.38 -13.18 -11.52
C ILE A 12 -1.34 -14.45 -10.67
N VAL A 13 -1.51 -15.64 -11.26
CA VAL A 13 -1.38 -16.93 -10.57
C VAL A 13 -0.42 -17.82 -11.34
N GLU A 14 0.61 -18.29 -10.65
CA GLU A 14 1.62 -19.21 -11.17
C GLU A 14 1.58 -20.52 -10.39
N PHE A 15 1.67 -21.66 -11.09
CA PHE A 15 1.65 -22.98 -10.46
C PHE A 15 3.02 -23.64 -10.57
N ASN A 16 3.61 -23.97 -9.43
CA ASN A 16 4.92 -24.61 -9.34
C ASN A 16 4.78 -26.01 -8.73
N GLU A 17 5.14 -27.02 -9.51
CA GLU A 17 5.15 -28.41 -9.04
C GLU A 17 6.44 -28.68 -8.28
N ASN A 18 6.30 -29.21 -7.06
CA ASN A 18 7.41 -29.54 -6.18
C ASN A 18 7.53 -31.07 -6.06
N ASN A 19 8.70 -31.61 -6.40
CA ASN A 19 9.00 -33.05 -6.24
C ASN A 19 9.27 -33.47 -4.78
N LYS A 20 9.00 -32.60 -3.79
CA LYS A 20 9.30 -32.88 -2.39
C LYS A 20 8.19 -33.75 -1.76
N PRO A 21 8.53 -34.87 -1.10
CA PRO A 21 7.55 -35.84 -0.61
C PRO A 21 6.64 -35.30 0.51
N ASN A 22 7.15 -34.40 1.37
CA ASN A 22 6.45 -33.96 2.57
C ASN A 22 5.97 -32.49 2.52
N PHE A 23 6.25 -31.77 1.43
CA PHE A 23 5.84 -30.37 1.34
C PHE A 23 4.41 -30.29 0.80
N CYS A 24 3.46 -30.11 1.72
CA CYS A 24 2.06 -29.83 1.39
C CYS A 24 1.92 -28.43 0.81
N TYR A 25 0.89 -28.24 -0.02
CA TYR A 25 0.59 -27.00 -0.73
C TYR A 25 0.96 -25.71 0.03
N SER A 26 1.57 -24.75 -0.64
CA SER A 26 1.84 -23.41 -0.08
C SER A 26 1.59 -22.33 -1.12
N TRP A 27 1.35 -21.11 -0.67
CA TRP A 27 1.39 -19.96 -1.56
C TRP A 27 2.25 -18.84 -1.01
N THR A 28 2.88 -18.13 -1.92
CA THR A 28 3.65 -16.91 -1.65
C THR A 28 3.26 -15.84 -2.65
N GLN A 29 3.45 -14.59 -2.26
CA GLN A 29 3.31 -13.44 -3.15
C GLN A 29 4.70 -12.98 -3.56
N ASP A 30 4.94 -12.84 -4.85
CA ASP A 30 6.18 -12.30 -5.41
C ASP A 30 5.87 -11.37 -6.59
N GLU A 31 6.46 -10.18 -6.62
CA GLU A 31 6.37 -9.19 -7.72
C GLU A 31 5.01 -9.09 -8.46
N ASN A 32 3.88 -9.23 -7.73
CA ASN A 32 2.48 -9.19 -8.21
C ASN A 32 1.85 -10.51 -8.69
N LYS A 33 2.52 -11.64 -8.49
CA LYS A 33 1.98 -12.98 -8.71
C LYS A 33 1.73 -13.72 -7.40
N LEU A 34 0.68 -14.53 -7.41
CA LEU A 34 0.46 -15.59 -6.45
C LEU A 34 1.13 -16.86 -6.98
N ILE A 35 2.18 -17.30 -6.30
CA ILE A 35 2.84 -18.56 -6.61
C ILE A 35 2.17 -19.65 -5.77
N ILE A 36 1.58 -20.66 -6.40
CA ILE A 36 0.99 -21.84 -5.76
C ILE A 36 1.94 -23.00 -5.97
N ASN A 37 2.58 -23.43 -4.88
CA ASN A 37 3.45 -24.60 -4.86
C ASN A 37 2.63 -25.83 -4.46
N TYR A 38 2.73 -26.94 -5.19
CA TYR A 38 1.97 -28.17 -4.91
C TYR A 38 2.75 -29.44 -5.24
N ASN A 39 2.36 -30.57 -4.65
CA ASN A 39 2.87 -31.90 -5.01
C ASN A 39 1.77 -32.69 -5.71
N LYS A 40 1.99 -33.04 -6.99
CA LYS A 40 1.00 -33.75 -7.82
C LYS A 40 0.70 -35.17 -7.36
N ASN A 41 1.62 -35.78 -6.61
CA ASN A 41 1.46 -37.14 -6.09
C ASN A 41 0.55 -37.21 -4.86
N ASN A 42 0.10 -36.06 -4.34
CA ASN A 42 -0.89 -36.00 -3.26
C ASN A 42 -2.31 -35.81 -3.84
N ASP A 43 -3.13 -36.87 -3.83
CA ASP A 43 -4.51 -36.89 -4.36
C ASP A 43 -5.42 -35.76 -3.88
N LYS A 44 -5.24 -35.31 -2.63
CA LYS A 44 -6.03 -34.21 -2.07
C LYS A 44 -5.67 -32.88 -2.74
N ASP A 45 -4.39 -32.69 -3.03
CA ASP A 45 -3.87 -31.48 -3.66
C ASP A 45 -4.20 -31.48 -5.15
N ASP A 46 -4.04 -32.59 -5.87
CA ASP A 46 -4.40 -32.68 -7.30
C ASP A 46 -5.88 -32.33 -7.54
N LYS A 47 -6.80 -32.83 -6.69
CA LYS A 47 -8.23 -32.45 -6.76
C LYS A 47 -8.44 -30.96 -6.49
N PHE A 48 -7.74 -30.38 -5.52
CA PHE A 48 -7.84 -28.97 -5.18
C PHE A 48 -7.25 -28.07 -6.28
N ILE A 49 -6.07 -28.40 -6.80
CA ILE A 49 -5.38 -27.69 -7.89
C ILE A 49 -6.22 -27.73 -9.17
N LYS A 50 -6.74 -28.90 -9.57
CA LYS A 50 -7.68 -29.02 -10.70
C LYS A 50 -8.91 -28.14 -10.51
N LYS A 51 -9.42 -27.99 -9.28
CA LYS A 51 -10.53 -27.09 -8.97
C LYS A 51 -10.15 -25.62 -9.13
N ILE A 52 -8.95 -25.22 -8.72
CA ILE A 52 -8.44 -23.86 -8.93
C ILE A 52 -8.22 -23.59 -10.43
N GLN A 53 -7.52 -24.47 -11.14
CA GLN A 53 -7.26 -24.34 -12.57
C GLN A 53 -8.57 -24.22 -13.38
N ARG A 54 -9.58 -25.04 -13.08
CA ARG A 54 -10.92 -24.94 -13.70
C ARG A 54 -11.62 -23.61 -13.43
N ARG A 55 -11.37 -23.00 -12.27
CA ARG A 55 -11.94 -21.69 -11.94
C ARG A 55 -11.22 -20.60 -12.71
N ILE A 56 -9.88 -20.58 -12.69
CA ILE A 56 -9.06 -19.65 -13.48
C ILE A 56 -9.48 -19.71 -14.96
N SER A 57 -9.65 -20.92 -15.52
CA SER A 57 -10.06 -21.09 -16.91
C SER A 57 -11.49 -20.61 -17.20
N LYS A 58 -12.44 -20.81 -16.27
CA LYS A 58 -13.79 -20.22 -16.36
C LYS A 58 -13.77 -18.70 -16.22
N PHE A 59 -12.84 -18.15 -15.44
CA PHE A 59 -12.64 -16.72 -15.28
C PHE A 59 -12.11 -16.04 -16.57
N HIS A 60 -11.44 -16.75 -17.48
CA HIS A 60 -11.09 -16.19 -18.81
C HIS A 60 -12.30 -15.78 -19.65
N LYS A 61 -13.48 -16.36 -19.40
CA LYS A 61 -14.68 -16.12 -20.20
C LYS A 61 -15.57 -14.98 -19.69
N ILE A 62 -15.36 -14.49 -18.46
CA ILE A 62 -16.22 -13.49 -17.82
C ILE A 62 -15.32 -12.34 -17.36
N ASN A 63 -15.45 -11.18 -18.01
CA ASN A 63 -14.78 -9.91 -17.68
C ASN A 63 -14.62 -9.77 -16.16
N PHE A 64 -13.40 -9.99 -15.68
CA PHE A 64 -13.06 -10.06 -14.25
C PHE A 64 -13.45 -8.74 -13.54
N TYR A 65 -13.35 -7.64 -14.26
CA TYR A 65 -13.97 -6.36 -13.99
C TYR A 65 -15.13 -6.11 -14.97
N LYS A 66 -16.31 -6.65 -14.69
CA LYS A 66 -17.50 -5.84 -15.01
C LYS A 66 -17.28 -4.53 -14.23
N LYS A 67 -17.55 -3.39 -14.88
CA LYS A 67 -17.38 -2.00 -14.43
C LYS A 67 -18.09 -1.64 -13.09
N ASN A 68 -18.52 -2.64 -12.32
CA ASN A 68 -19.48 -2.59 -11.22
C ASN A 68 -18.92 -3.19 -9.91
N SER A 69 -17.62 -3.10 -9.63
CA SER A 69 -17.20 -3.17 -8.22
C SER A 69 -17.20 -1.74 -7.67
N ASP A 70 -18.20 -1.41 -6.85
CA ASP A 70 -18.24 -0.11 -6.14
C ASP A 70 -17.16 0.01 -5.06
N ASN A 71 -16.46 -1.10 -4.79
CA ASN A 71 -15.40 -1.17 -3.79
C ASN A 71 -14.10 -0.58 -4.35
N TYR A 72 -13.73 0.58 -3.81
CA TYR A 72 -12.45 1.21 -4.05
C TYR A 72 -11.84 1.69 -2.74
N PHE A 73 -10.55 1.98 -2.77
CA PHE A 73 -9.87 2.81 -1.80
C PHE A 73 -8.99 3.81 -2.54
N VAL A 74 -8.52 4.85 -1.86
CA VAL A 74 -7.69 5.89 -2.49
C VAL A 74 -6.23 5.66 -2.15
N ILE A 75 -5.34 5.70 -3.14
CA ILE A 75 -3.89 5.75 -2.95
C ILE A 75 -3.36 6.94 -3.72
N PHE A 76 -2.60 7.81 -3.05
CA PHE A 76 -1.92 8.93 -3.68
C PHE A 76 -2.88 9.84 -4.50
N GLY A 77 -4.10 10.04 -3.99
CA GLY A 77 -5.17 10.80 -4.65
C GLY A 77 -5.89 10.06 -5.79
N LYS A 78 -5.55 8.79 -6.07
CA LYS A 78 -6.15 7.98 -7.13
C LYS A 78 -7.05 6.88 -6.56
N LYS A 79 -8.25 6.72 -7.13
CA LYS A 79 -9.14 5.60 -6.79
C LYS A 79 -8.57 4.30 -7.35
N ILE A 80 -8.38 3.32 -6.48
CA ILE A 80 -7.96 1.96 -6.81
C ILE A 80 -9.13 1.03 -6.50
N PHE A 81 -9.69 0.43 -7.55
CA PHE A 81 -10.77 -0.55 -7.42
C PHE A 81 -10.18 -1.90 -7.06
N TYR A 82 -10.93 -2.70 -6.30
CA TYR A 82 -10.46 -4.01 -5.88
C TYR A 82 -11.55 -5.05 -5.86
N LYS A 83 -11.13 -6.32 -5.94
CA LYS A 83 -12.02 -7.47 -5.85
C LYS A 83 -11.43 -8.54 -4.95
N TYR A 84 -12.22 -8.95 -3.96
CA TYR A 84 -11.89 -10.12 -3.16
C TYR A 84 -12.26 -11.40 -3.90
N ILE A 85 -11.34 -12.37 -3.91
CA ILE A 85 -11.51 -13.69 -4.52
C ILE A 85 -11.43 -14.74 -3.39
N PRO A 86 -12.57 -15.15 -2.82
CA PRO A 86 -12.60 -16.08 -1.68
C PRO A 86 -11.86 -17.39 -1.93
N GLU A 87 -11.94 -17.91 -3.16
CA GLU A 87 -11.33 -19.18 -3.56
C GLU A 87 -9.82 -19.16 -3.48
N LEU A 88 -9.22 -18.01 -3.76
CA LEU A 88 -7.77 -17.80 -3.78
C LEU A 88 -7.28 -17.09 -2.53
N LYS A 89 -8.19 -16.69 -1.63
CA LYS A 89 -7.88 -15.91 -0.43
C LYS A 89 -7.02 -14.69 -0.73
N LEU A 90 -7.40 -13.92 -1.76
CA LEU A 90 -6.67 -12.74 -2.18
C LEU A 90 -7.62 -11.60 -2.58
N ILE A 91 -7.08 -10.39 -2.55
CA ILE A 91 -7.66 -9.18 -3.12
C ILE A 91 -6.82 -8.84 -4.34
N SER A 92 -7.46 -8.70 -5.51
CA SER A 92 -6.82 -8.19 -6.72
C SER A 92 -7.12 -6.70 -6.85
N LEU A 93 -6.10 -5.91 -7.19
CA LEU A 93 -6.19 -4.46 -7.37
C LEU A 93 -6.18 -4.12 -8.85
N LEU A 94 -7.07 -3.21 -9.26
CA LEU A 94 -7.04 -2.59 -10.57
C LEU A 94 -6.10 -1.40 -10.55
N ASN A 95 -4.82 -1.65 -10.81
CA ASN A 95 -3.79 -0.62 -10.93
C ASN A 95 -2.79 -0.97 -12.03
N GLU A 96 -1.83 -0.09 -12.28
CA GLU A 96 -0.84 -0.24 -13.36
C GLU A 96 0.07 -1.49 -13.23
N PHE A 97 0.13 -2.10 -12.05
CA PHE A 97 0.97 -3.25 -11.74
C PHE A 97 0.19 -4.53 -11.43
N ASN A 98 -1.15 -4.50 -11.48
CA ASN A 98 -2.05 -5.59 -11.07
C ASN A 98 -1.70 -6.20 -9.73
N GLU A 99 -1.36 -5.36 -8.74
CA GLU A 99 -0.92 -5.85 -7.45
C GLU A 99 -2.00 -6.70 -6.77
N ILE A 100 -1.56 -7.66 -5.96
CA ILE A 100 -2.43 -8.50 -5.16
C ILE A 100 -2.15 -8.30 -3.67
N ILE A 101 -3.14 -8.61 -2.84
CA ILE A 101 -3.02 -8.63 -1.38
C ILE A 101 -3.55 -9.97 -0.87
N ILE A 102 -2.76 -10.69 -0.10
CA ILE A 102 -3.23 -11.92 0.57
C ILE A 102 -4.30 -11.55 1.62
N CYS A 103 -5.46 -12.21 1.55
CA CYS A 103 -6.60 -11.97 2.45
C CYS A 103 -7.35 -13.29 2.74
N LYS A 104 -7.18 -13.84 3.95
CA LYS A 104 -7.64 -15.20 4.27
C LYS A 104 -9.15 -15.37 4.26
N ASN A 105 -9.90 -14.31 4.55
CA ASN A 105 -11.36 -14.31 4.61
C ASN A 105 -11.91 -12.89 4.46
N PRO A 106 -13.20 -12.73 4.10
CA PRO A 106 -13.82 -11.42 3.91
C PRO A 106 -13.71 -10.47 5.11
N LYS A 107 -13.76 -11.01 6.34
CA LYS A 107 -13.68 -10.21 7.57
C LYS A 107 -12.32 -9.50 7.74
N GLN A 108 -11.29 -9.95 7.02
CA GLN A 108 -9.93 -9.38 7.07
C GLN A 108 -9.65 -8.39 5.93
N ILE A 109 -10.60 -8.11 5.03
CA ILE A 109 -10.37 -7.25 3.86
C ILE A 109 -9.82 -5.89 4.26
N SER A 110 -10.51 -5.17 5.13
CA SER A 110 -10.09 -3.84 5.60
C SER A 110 -8.69 -3.89 6.24
N LYS A 111 -8.44 -4.85 7.14
CA LYS A 111 -7.11 -5.01 7.77
C LYS A 111 -6.00 -5.34 6.77
N SER A 112 -6.27 -6.16 5.76
CA SER A 112 -5.32 -6.48 4.69
C SER A 112 -5.02 -5.25 3.83
N ILE A 113 -6.03 -4.45 3.51
CA ILE A 113 -5.86 -3.18 2.77
C ILE A 113 -5.06 -2.19 3.60
N ASP A 114 -5.40 -1.96 4.87
CA ASP A 114 -4.66 -1.05 5.76
C ASP A 114 -3.17 -1.41 5.85
N LYS A 115 -2.86 -2.71 5.94
CA LYS A 115 -1.47 -3.19 5.95
C LYS A 115 -0.75 -2.84 4.65
N TYR A 116 -1.39 -3.07 3.51
CA TYR A 116 -0.84 -2.73 2.19
C TYR A 116 -0.64 -1.22 2.02
N LEU A 117 -1.62 -0.41 2.43
CA LEU A 117 -1.54 1.06 2.42
C LEU A 117 -0.40 1.56 3.32
N ALA A 118 -0.24 0.99 4.51
CA ALA A 118 0.85 1.34 5.40
C ALA A 118 2.22 1.03 4.79
N THR A 119 2.36 -0.10 4.07
CA THR A 119 3.59 -0.43 3.33
C THR A 119 3.87 0.58 2.21
N LYS A 120 2.85 0.99 1.45
CA LYS A 120 3.00 2.00 0.38
C LYS A 120 3.39 3.37 0.94
N LEU A 121 2.75 3.81 2.01
CA LEU A 121 3.09 5.06 2.69
C LEU A 121 4.52 4.99 3.24
N MET A 122 4.88 3.91 3.94
CA MET A 122 6.22 3.72 4.50
C MET A 122 7.32 3.81 3.43
N LYS A 123 7.08 3.21 2.26
CA LYS A 123 8.01 3.31 1.12
C LYS A 123 8.21 4.76 0.68
N LEU A 124 7.12 5.53 0.51
CA LEU A 124 7.20 6.94 0.13
C LEU A 124 7.89 7.80 1.20
N LEU A 125 7.58 7.57 2.48
CA LEU A 125 8.22 8.25 3.62
C LEU A 125 9.74 8.04 3.59
N LYS A 126 10.17 6.77 3.51
CA LYS A 126 11.58 6.40 3.49
C LYS A 126 12.30 7.01 2.29
N GLN A 127 11.73 6.87 1.09
CA GLN A 127 12.30 7.47 -0.12
C GLN A 127 12.45 8.99 0.02
N THR A 128 11.42 9.68 0.51
CA THR A 128 11.44 11.14 0.64
C THR A 128 12.49 11.62 1.64
N ILE A 129 12.61 10.96 2.80
CA ILE A 129 13.58 11.33 3.84
C ILE A 129 15.01 11.01 3.39
N THR A 130 15.25 9.84 2.80
CA THR A 130 16.58 9.47 2.32
C THR A 130 17.09 10.43 1.24
N ASN A 131 16.21 10.99 0.41
CA ASN A 131 16.58 11.99 -0.61
C ASN A 131 17.16 13.30 -0.04
N PHE A 132 17.00 13.59 1.26
CA PHE A 132 17.68 14.72 1.90
C PHE A 132 19.18 14.48 2.14
N ASN A 133 19.64 13.24 2.01
CA ASN A 133 21.04 12.85 2.23
C ASN A 133 21.62 13.30 3.59
N ASP A 134 20.77 13.43 4.62
CA ASP A 134 21.19 13.76 5.98
C ASP A 134 21.22 12.48 6.83
N PRO A 135 22.40 12.02 7.28
CA PRO A 135 22.52 10.82 8.12
C PRO A 135 21.71 10.91 9.42
N LYS A 136 21.60 12.10 10.03
CA LYS A 136 20.89 12.28 11.30
C LYS A 136 19.38 12.15 11.15
N LEU A 137 18.83 12.55 9.99
CA LEU A 137 17.42 12.27 9.66
C LEU A 137 17.17 10.77 9.53
N ASN A 138 18.10 10.04 8.92
CA ASN A 138 17.98 8.59 8.72
C ASN A 138 18.12 7.77 10.01
N GLU A 139 18.61 8.37 11.11
CA GLU A 139 18.59 7.74 12.44
C GLU A 139 17.19 7.66 13.05
N TYR A 140 16.22 8.47 12.57
CA TYR A 140 14.88 8.48 13.12
C TYR A 140 14.05 7.31 12.58
N ASN A 141 13.38 6.61 13.48
CA ASN A 141 12.45 5.54 13.13
C ASN A 141 11.21 6.12 12.44
N LEU A 142 10.78 5.48 11.35
CA LEU A 142 9.53 5.81 10.67
C LEU A 142 8.40 4.93 11.19
N ILE A 143 7.31 5.55 11.61
CA ILE A 143 6.15 4.86 12.17
C ILE A 143 4.90 5.34 11.44
N VAL A 144 4.14 4.40 10.88
CA VAL A 144 2.80 4.67 10.34
C VAL A 144 1.77 4.12 11.31
N LYS A 145 0.78 4.94 11.70
CA LYS A 145 -0.31 4.55 12.60
C LYS A 145 -1.65 4.88 11.98
N ASN A 146 -2.64 4.03 12.21
CA ASN A 146 -4.03 4.31 11.85
C ASN A 146 -4.79 4.97 13.01
N ASN A 147 -5.95 5.58 12.73
CA ASN A 147 -6.90 6.15 13.70
C ASN A 147 -6.36 7.29 14.59
N ILE A 148 -5.40 8.08 14.08
CA ILE A 148 -5.00 9.32 14.74
C ILE A 148 -5.97 10.42 14.33
N LYS A 149 -6.56 11.14 15.29
CA LYS A 149 -7.50 12.23 15.02
C LYS A 149 -6.87 13.62 15.03
N SER A 150 -5.72 13.78 15.69
CA SER A 150 -5.17 15.09 16.04
C SER A 150 -4.08 15.60 15.10
N PHE A 151 -3.44 14.74 14.30
CA PHE A 151 -2.35 15.15 13.41
C PHE A 151 -2.17 14.21 12.21
N TYR A 152 -1.54 14.75 11.16
CA TYR A 152 -1.09 13.98 10.00
C TYR A 152 0.35 13.48 10.17
N GLY A 153 1.22 14.32 10.71
CA GLY A 153 2.62 14.02 11.03
C GLY A 153 2.95 14.51 12.44
N LYS A 154 3.96 13.89 13.05
CA LYS A 154 4.58 14.35 14.29
C LYS A 154 5.99 13.79 14.44
N ILE A 155 6.93 14.62 14.84
CA ILE A 155 8.24 14.21 15.36
C ILE A 155 8.20 13.94 16.88
N ASN A 156 8.83 12.84 17.30
CA ASN A 156 9.11 12.54 18.69
C ASN A 156 10.63 12.52 18.90
N TYR A 157 11.15 13.60 19.48
CA TYR A 157 12.58 13.79 19.72
C TYR A 157 13.17 12.77 20.72
N SER A 158 12.43 12.44 21.79
CA SER A 158 12.91 11.51 22.83
C SER A 158 13.06 10.09 22.29
N LYS A 159 12.10 9.64 21.48
CA LYS A 159 12.11 8.30 20.87
C LYS A 159 12.80 8.25 19.50
N LYS A 160 13.40 9.35 19.04
CA LYS A 160 13.91 9.55 17.67
C LYS A 160 12.99 8.90 16.63
N SER A 161 11.76 9.38 16.52
CA SER A 161 10.80 8.82 15.55
C SER A 161 9.94 9.88 14.87
N PHE A 162 9.66 9.66 13.60
CA PHE A 162 8.62 10.35 12.86
C PHE A 162 7.38 9.47 12.79
N ILE A 163 6.25 10.03 13.21
CA ILE A 163 4.97 9.34 13.28
C ILE A 163 4.03 9.97 12.27
N PHE A 164 3.55 9.17 11.33
CA PHE A 164 2.62 9.60 10.30
C PHE A 164 1.29 8.84 10.41
N ASN A 165 0.21 9.54 10.13
CA ASN A 165 -1.14 8.98 10.11
C ASN A 165 -1.39 8.28 8.78
N LEU A 166 -1.95 7.08 8.81
CA LEU A 166 -2.24 6.28 7.63
C LEU A 166 -3.18 7.01 6.66
N ILE A 167 -4.10 7.85 7.17
CA ILE A 167 -5.03 8.63 6.34
C ILE A 167 -4.32 9.47 5.27
N LEU A 168 -3.04 9.84 5.48
CA LEU A 168 -2.23 10.55 4.51
C LEU A 168 -2.17 9.84 3.15
N ILE A 169 -2.21 8.50 3.14
CA ILE A 169 -2.10 7.72 1.90
C ILE A 169 -3.20 8.04 0.88
N HIS A 170 -4.31 8.61 1.32
CA HIS A 170 -5.43 8.97 0.45
C HIS A 170 -5.24 10.32 -0.27
N HIS A 171 -4.31 11.16 0.17
CA HIS A 171 -3.99 12.45 -0.44
C HIS A 171 -2.98 12.32 -1.59
N SER A 172 -2.81 13.36 -2.40
CA SER A 172 -1.83 13.36 -3.48
C SER A 172 -0.40 13.25 -2.94
N ILE A 173 0.54 12.77 -3.76
CA ILE A 173 1.95 12.63 -3.35
C ILE A 173 2.53 13.95 -2.85
N GLN A 174 2.16 15.08 -3.46
CA GLN A 174 2.71 16.38 -3.07
C GLN A 174 2.18 16.85 -1.71
N GLU A 175 0.91 16.60 -1.41
CA GLU A 175 0.32 16.86 -0.09
C GLU A 175 0.94 15.96 0.99
N ILE A 176 1.20 14.70 0.68
CA ILE A 176 1.92 13.82 1.62
C ILE A 176 3.33 14.36 1.87
N LYS A 177 4.06 14.72 0.80
CA LYS A 177 5.41 15.29 0.90
C LYS A 177 5.43 16.59 1.70
N SER A 178 4.44 17.47 1.56
CA SER A 178 4.40 18.70 2.35
C SER A 178 4.31 18.43 3.85
N VAL A 179 3.62 17.35 4.27
CA VAL A 179 3.60 16.92 5.68
C VAL A 179 4.94 16.31 6.10
N ILE A 180 5.59 15.54 5.24
CA ILE A 180 6.95 15.03 5.52
C ILE A 180 7.91 16.21 5.73
N PHE A 181 7.88 17.19 4.84
CA PHE A 181 8.73 18.38 4.92
C PHE A 181 8.43 19.23 6.15
N HIS A 182 7.17 19.30 6.59
CA HIS A 182 6.79 19.93 7.86
C HIS A 182 7.53 19.29 9.06
N GLU A 183 7.55 17.96 9.13
CA GLU A 183 8.25 17.26 10.21
C GLU A 183 9.77 17.38 10.10
N ILE A 184 10.31 17.43 8.88
CA ILE A 184 11.74 17.67 8.63
C ILE A 184 12.13 19.10 9.04
N ALA A 185 11.28 20.09 8.80
CA ALA A 185 11.52 21.45 9.27
C ALA A 185 11.62 21.47 10.81
N HIS A 186 10.69 20.79 11.52
CA HIS A 186 10.78 20.63 12.99
C HIS A 186 12.08 19.98 13.44
N PHE A 187 12.57 18.98 12.71
CA PHE A 187 13.86 18.36 12.99
C PHE A 187 15.01 19.38 12.92
N TYR A 188 15.04 20.24 11.91
CA TYR A 188 16.11 21.23 11.73
C TYR A 188 15.99 22.44 12.66
N THR A 189 14.78 22.84 13.03
CA THR A 189 14.52 24.00 13.87
C THR A 189 14.09 23.58 15.27
N LYS A 190 14.74 22.56 15.83
CA LYS A 190 14.38 21.99 17.15
C LYS A 190 14.32 23.10 18.21
N GLY A 191 13.19 23.20 18.91
CA GLY A 191 12.95 24.23 19.93
C GLY A 191 12.18 25.47 19.42
N HIS A 192 11.96 25.56 18.11
CA HIS A 192 11.15 26.58 17.46
C HIS A 192 9.75 26.02 17.14
N ASN A 193 8.71 26.59 17.74
CA ASN A 193 7.33 26.15 17.54
C ASN A 193 6.63 27.03 16.50
N HIS A 194 6.61 26.59 15.24
CA HIS A 194 5.92 27.27 14.13
C HIS A 194 6.18 28.79 14.09
N ASP A 195 7.40 29.20 14.45
CA ASP A 195 7.80 30.60 14.45
C ASP A 195 8.41 30.99 13.09
N LYS A 196 8.96 32.21 13.00
CA LYS A 196 9.58 32.71 11.78
C LYS A 196 10.70 31.79 11.28
N VAL A 197 11.55 31.28 12.17
CA VAL A 197 12.68 30.40 11.84
C VAL A 197 12.18 29.08 11.26
N PHE A 198 11.15 28.49 11.89
CA PHE A 198 10.50 27.29 11.38
C PHE A 198 9.94 27.50 9.98
N TYR A 199 9.16 28.57 9.76
CA TYR A 199 8.51 28.81 8.47
C TYR A 199 9.50 29.17 7.37
N GLU A 200 10.58 29.90 7.69
CA GLU A 200 11.68 30.14 6.76
C GLU A 200 12.29 28.81 6.30
N LYS A 201 12.59 27.89 7.23
CA LYS A 201 13.13 26.57 6.88
C LYS A 201 12.13 25.73 6.08
N LEU A 202 10.86 25.77 6.45
CA LEU A 202 9.81 25.03 5.76
C LEU A 202 9.60 25.52 4.32
N ILE A 203 9.63 26.84 4.10
CA ILE A 203 9.48 27.44 2.76
C ILE A 203 10.73 27.17 1.91
N GLU A 204 11.92 27.17 2.50
CA GLU A 204 13.16 26.76 1.83
C GLU A 204 13.04 25.33 1.27
N ILE A 205 12.49 24.40 2.05
CA ILE A 205 12.34 22.99 1.66
C ILE A 205 11.11 22.77 0.76
N CYS A 206 10.02 23.49 1.01
CA CYS A 206 8.72 23.31 0.37
C CYS A 206 8.06 24.67 0.09
N PRO A 207 8.42 25.35 -1.02
CA PRO A 207 7.90 26.68 -1.33
C PRO A 207 6.37 26.73 -1.45
N GLU A 208 5.76 25.66 -1.97
CA GLU A 208 4.31 25.53 -2.13
C GLU A 208 3.58 24.99 -0.89
N TYR A 209 4.23 24.92 0.29
CA TYR A 209 3.66 24.31 1.51
C TYR A 209 2.24 24.81 1.82
N LYS A 210 2.01 26.13 1.73
CA LYS A 210 0.71 26.74 2.05
C LYS A 210 -0.42 26.14 1.21
N LYS A 211 -0.22 26.04 -0.10
CA LYS A 211 -1.19 25.43 -1.04
C LYS A 211 -1.53 24.00 -0.66
N TYR A 212 -0.52 23.18 -0.38
CA TYR A 212 -0.74 21.78 -0.01
C TYR A 212 -1.40 21.62 1.36
N ASN A 213 -1.05 22.47 2.33
CA ASN A 213 -1.69 22.50 3.63
C ASN A 213 -3.17 22.93 3.56
N ASP A 214 -3.49 23.90 2.71
CA ASP A 214 -4.87 24.34 2.49
C ASP A 214 -5.71 23.22 1.87
N ASN A 215 -5.18 22.49 0.89
CA ASN A 215 -5.84 21.31 0.34
C ASN A 215 -6.08 20.21 1.38
N LEU A 216 -5.10 19.93 2.24
CA LEU A 216 -5.23 18.93 3.31
C LEU A 216 -6.35 19.30 4.30
N ASN A 217 -6.45 20.58 4.67
CA ASN A 217 -7.50 21.05 5.57
C ASN A 217 -8.89 21.03 4.93
N ASN A 218 -8.99 21.33 3.63
CA ASN A 218 -10.26 21.25 2.89
C ASN A 218 -10.71 19.80 2.66
N ASN A 219 -9.77 18.85 2.57
CA ASN A 219 -10.02 17.43 2.37
C ASN A 219 -9.86 16.61 3.67
N LYS A 220 -10.09 17.21 4.85
CA LYS A 220 -9.85 16.56 6.16
C LYS A 220 -10.64 15.27 6.41
N PHE A 221 -11.61 14.99 5.53
CA PHE A 221 -12.49 13.84 5.56
C PHE A 221 -12.58 13.21 4.17
N ILE A 222 -11.58 12.42 3.80
CA ILE A 222 -11.79 11.33 2.83
C ILE A 222 -12.49 10.19 3.57
#